data_AF-A0A410H396-F1
#
_entry.id   AF-A0A410H396-F1
#
_cell.length_a   1.000
_cell.length_b   1.000
_cell.length_c   1.000
_cell.angle_alpha   90.00
_cell.angle_beta   90.00
_cell.angle_gamma   90.00
#
_symmetry.space_group_name_H-M   'P 1'
#
loop_
_entity.id
_entity.type
_entity.pdbx_description
1 polymer ?
#
loop_
_entity_poly.entity_id
_entity_poly.type
_entity_poly.pdbx_seq_one_letter_code
_entity_poly.pdbx_strand_id
1 'polypeptide(L)'
;MKTKSLLFSALLTLTASAQVYAVDYGKLAESVDKQKAVESVDQEKAKEALSAKDGVDYQKAYESVDKGKAKDSVDMEKAKSAFGF
;
A
#
# COMPACT_ATOMS: atom_id res chain seq x y z
N MET A 1 37.36 -38.38 2.59
CA MET A 1 36.22 -37.60 2.04
C MET A 1 35.30 -37.08 3.16
N LYS A 2 35.74 -36.13 3.99
CA LYS A 2 34.91 -35.62 5.10
C LYS A 2 34.80 -34.09 5.19
N THR A 3 35.51 -33.35 4.34
CA THR A 3 35.56 -31.88 4.41
C THR A 3 34.68 -31.17 3.38
N LYS A 4 34.20 -31.88 2.35
CA LYS A 4 33.33 -31.29 1.30
C LYS A 4 31.85 -31.22 1.66
N SER A 5 31.40 -31.95 2.69
CA SER A 5 29.98 -32.02 3.06
C SER A 5 29.51 -30.88 3.99
N LEU A 6 30.45 -30.13 4.60
CA LEU A 6 30.12 -29.05 5.54
C LEU A 6 29.81 -27.71 4.85
N LEU A 7 30.37 -27.46 3.66
CA LEU A 7 30.17 -26.20 2.93
C LEU A 7 28.77 -26.07 2.30
N PHE A 8 28.11 -27.20 1.99
CA PHE A 8 26.76 -27.17 1.40
C PHE A 8 25.66 -26.91 2.45
N SER A 9 25.92 -27.21 3.73
CA SER A 9 24.95 -27.04 4.81
C SER A 9 24.91 -25.61 5.38
N ALA A 10 25.98 -24.83 5.20
CA ALA A 10 26.06 -23.44 5.66
C ALA A 10 25.39 -22.43 4.71
N LEU A 11 25.18 -22.81 3.44
CA LEU A 11 24.57 -21.92 2.44
C LEU A 11 23.03 -21.96 2.48
N LEU A 12 22.44 -23.02 3.05
CA LEU A 12 20.97 -23.20 3.15
C LEU A 12 20.34 -22.43 4.33
N THR A 13 21.15 -22.01 5.32
CA THR A 13 20.67 -21.26 6.50
C THR A 13 20.60 -19.74 6.25
N LEU A 14 21.17 -19.23 5.16
CA LEU A 14 21.19 -17.79 4.88
C LEU A 14 19.92 -17.27 4.19
N THR A 15 18.99 -18.14 3.78
CA THR A 15 17.72 -17.75 3.14
C THR A 15 16.53 -17.73 4.11
N ALA A 16 16.75 -17.98 5.40
CA ALA A 16 15.68 -18.19 6.39
C ALA A 16 15.13 -16.91 7.05
N SER A 17 15.61 -15.72 6.71
CA SER A 17 15.03 -14.47 7.22
C SER A 17 14.21 -13.75 6.15
N ALA A 18 13.25 -14.45 5.55
CA ALA A 18 12.07 -13.74 5.07
C ALA A 18 11.37 -13.20 6.32
N GLN A 19 11.67 -11.96 6.71
CA GLN A 19 10.89 -11.29 7.74
C GLN A 19 9.47 -11.13 7.19
N VAL A 20 8.61 -12.08 7.53
CA VAL A 20 7.18 -12.00 7.30
C VAL A 20 6.68 -10.92 8.25
N TYR A 21 6.71 -9.67 7.80
CA TYR A 21 6.01 -8.59 8.50
C TYR A 21 4.52 -8.91 8.44
N ALA A 22 3.93 -9.29 9.57
CA ALA A 22 2.49 -9.34 9.68
C ALA A 22 1.97 -7.91 9.58
N VAL A 23 1.43 -7.54 8.41
CA VAL A 23 0.87 -6.22 8.16
C VAL A 23 -0.47 -6.11 8.87
N ASP A 24 -0.59 -5.18 9.81
CA ASP A 24 -1.85 -4.85 10.46
C ASP A 24 -2.68 -3.92 9.57
N TYR A 25 -3.52 -4.51 8.72
CA TYR A 25 -4.42 -3.75 7.84
C TYR A 25 -5.43 -2.88 8.60
N GLY A 26 -5.75 -3.22 9.85
CA GLY A 26 -6.59 -2.39 10.72
C GLY A 26 -5.88 -1.08 11.02
N LYS A 27 -4.64 -1.14 11.50
CA LYS A 27 -3.81 0.05 11.74
C LYS A 27 -3.55 0.87 10.47
N LEU A 28 -3.36 0.23 9.31
CA LEU A 28 -3.27 0.96 8.03
C LEU A 28 -4.56 1.72 7.73
N ALA A 29 -5.73 1.09 7.88
CA ALA A 29 -7.00 1.75 7.64
C ALA A 29 -7.23 2.91 8.63
N GLU A 30 -6.81 2.76 9.87
CA GLU A 30 -6.89 3.83 10.88
C GLU A 30 -5.85 4.94 10.71
N SER A 31 -4.83 4.75 9.88
CA SER A 31 -3.84 5.79 9.54
C SER A 31 -4.37 6.79 8.51
N VAL A 32 -5.53 6.50 7.90
CA VAL A 32 -6.15 7.35 6.90
C VAL A 32 -7.21 8.25 7.56
N ASP A 33 -7.01 9.56 7.45
CA ASP A 33 -8.05 10.55 7.69
C ASP A 33 -9.08 10.50 6.57
N LYS A 34 -10.24 9.90 6.87
CA LYS A 34 -11.31 9.70 5.89
C LYS A 34 -11.89 11.00 5.35
N GLN A 35 -11.90 12.08 6.14
CA GLN A 35 -12.43 13.36 5.68
C GLN A 35 -11.49 13.95 4.63
N LYS A 36 -10.19 14.04 4.94
CA LYS A 36 -9.18 14.50 3.98
C LYS A 36 -9.08 13.61 2.74
N ALA A 37 -9.23 12.30 2.91
CA ALA A 37 -9.25 11.36 1.80
C ALA A 37 -10.41 11.63 0.84
N VAL A 38 -11.62 11.92 1.35
CA VAL A 38 -12.77 12.30 0.52
C VAL A 38 -12.55 13.66 -0.14
N GLU A 39 -11.97 14.64 0.57
CA GLU A 39 -11.63 15.97 0.03
C GLU A 39 -10.56 15.94 -1.07
N SER A 40 -9.81 14.83 -1.18
CA SER A 40 -8.87 14.62 -2.28
C SER A 40 -9.55 14.24 -3.60
N VAL A 41 -10.85 13.96 -3.59
CA VAL A 41 -11.60 13.52 -4.77
C VAL A 41 -12.46 14.66 -5.31
N ASP A 42 -12.25 15.03 -6.57
CA ASP A 42 -13.19 15.84 -7.35
C ASP A 42 -14.42 14.99 -7.68
N GLN A 43 -15.51 15.22 -6.94
CA GLN A 43 -16.72 14.42 -7.08
C GLN A 43 -17.42 14.59 -8.43
N GLU A 44 -17.29 15.75 -9.07
CA GLU A 44 -17.90 15.97 -10.38
C GLU A 44 -17.13 15.20 -11.45
N LYS A 45 -15.80 15.29 -11.45
CA LYS A 45 -14.96 14.48 -12.36
C LYS A 45 -15.11 12.98 -12.11
N ALA A 46 -15.25 12.55 -10.85
CA ALA A 46 -15.50 11.14 -10.51
C ALA A 46 -16.88 10.66 -11.03
N LYS A 47 -17.94 11.47 -10.92
CA LYS A 47 -19.25 11.15 -11.48
C LYS A 47 -19.22 11.08 -13.01
N GLU A 48 -18.50 11.99 -13.66
CA GLU A 48 -18.30 11.93 -15.10
C GLU A 48 -17.61 10.63 -15.53
N ALA A 49 -16.61 10.18 -14.76
CA ALA A 49 -15.90 8.93 -15.03
C ALA A 49 -16.83 7.71 -14.95
N LEU A 50 -17.78 7.71 -13.99
CA LEU A 50 -18.77 6.65 -13.81
C LEU A 50 -19.89 6.70 -14.86
N SER A 51 -20.13 7.87 -15.45
CA SER A 51 -21.21 8.10 -16.42
C SER A 51 -20.76 7.92 -17.87
N ALA A 52 -19.53 7.45 -18.10
CA ALA A 52 -19.05 7.20 -19.45
C ALA A 52 -19.85 6.09 -20.13
N LYS A 53 -20.14 6.28 -21.43
CA LYS A 53 -21.07 5.43 -22.20
C LYS A 53 -20.61 3.98 -22.33
N ASP A 54 -19.31 3.76 -22.32
CA ASP A 54 -18.67 2.46 -22.58
C ASP A 54 -18.20 1.77 -21.27
N GLY A 55 -18.66 2.24 -20.11
CA GLY A 55 -18.26 1.75 -18.79
C GLY A 55 -17.54 2.83 -17.98
N VAL A 56 -16.77 2.43 -16.97
CA VAL A 56 -16.02 3.39 -16.13
C VAL A 56 -14.80 3.90 -16.90
N ASP A 57 -14.69 5.22 -17.06
CA ASP A 57 -13.47 5.87 -17.54
C ASP A 57 -12.43 5.93 -16.41
N TYR A 58 -11.60 4.90 -16.34
CA TYR A 58 -10.57 4.78 -15.30
C TYR A 58 -9.53 5.89 -15.34
N GLN A 59 -9.24 6.46 -16.51
CA GLN A 59 -8.30 7.57 -16.62
C GLN A 59 -8.92 8.81 -15.96
N LYS A 60 -10.17 9.12 -16.29
CA LYS A 60 -10.87 10.25 -15.67
C LYS A 60 -11.08 10.03 -14.17
N ALA A 61 -11.37 8.80 -13.74
CA ALA A 61 -11.44 8.45 -12.32
C ALA A 61 -10.10 8.69 -11.61
N TYR A 62 -8.99 8.30 -12.22
CA TYR A 62 -7.65 8.57 -11.70
C TYR A 62 -7.34 10.08 -11.63
N GLU A 63 -7.71 10.82 -12.67
CA GLU A 63 -7.55 12.29 -12.72
C GLU A 63 -8.47 13.04 -11.75
N SER A 64 -9.50 12.38 -11.19
CA SER A 64 -10.36 12.96 -10.16
C SER A 64 -9.68 13.02 -8.79
N VAL A 65 -8.54 12.35 -8.61
CA VAL A 65 -7.84 12.29 -7.32
C VAL A 65 -6.67 13.29 -7.30
N ASP A 66 -6.73 14.26 -6.39
CA ASP A 66 -5.61 15.09 -5.99
C ASP A 66 -4.64 14.27 -5.13
N LYS A 67 -3.52 13.87 -5.74
CA LYS A 67 -2.50 13.04 -5.09
C LYS A 67 -1.81 13.72 -3.91
N GLY A 68 -1.72 15.05 -3.91
CA GLY A 68 -1.15 15.81 -2.81
C GLY A 68 -2.04 15.69 -1.58
N LYS A 69 -3.33 16.03 -1.73
CA LYS A 69 -4.32 15.89 -0.66
C LYS A 69 -4.52 14.44 -0.21
N ALA A 70 -4.50 13.50 -1.15
CA ALA A 70 -4.61 12.07 -0.84
C ALA A 70 -3.42 11.62 0.03
N LYS A 71 -2.20 12.06 -0.27
CA LYS A 71 -1.03 11.78 0.56
C LYS A 71 -1.16 12.43 1.94
N ASP A 72 -1.63 13.67 2.01
CA ASP A 72 -1.82 14.40 3.26
C ASP A 72 -2.93 13.81 4.16
N SER A 73 -3.76 12.92 3.62
CA SER A 73 -4.73 12.14 4.38
C SER A 73 -4.11 10.97 5.15
N VAL A 74 -2.83 10.64 4.92
CA VAL A 74 -2.16 9.48 5.55
C VAL A 74 -1.22 9.94 6.65
N ASP A 75 -1.46 9.49 7.88
CA ASP A 75 -0.50 9.57 8.97
C ASP A 75 0.59 8.52 8.79
N MET A 76 1.74 8.97 8.28
CA MET A 76 2.88 8.10 7.98
C MET A 76 3.49 7.44 9.22
N GLU A 77 3.43 8.08 10.39
CA GLU A 77 3.96 7.50 11.63
C GLU A 77 3.02 6.39 12.13
N LYS A 78 1.71 6.64 12.08
CA LYS A 78 0.71 5.60 12.39
C LYS A 78 0.77 4.43 11.40
N ALA A 79 0.93 4.71 10.10
CA ALA A 79 1.05 3.70 9.06
C ALA A 79 2.29 2.81 9.25
N LYS A 80 3.44 3.37 9.64
CA LYS A 80 4.66 2.61 9.95
C LYS A 80 4.46 1.60 11.08
N SER A 81 3.69 1.98 12.11
CA SER A 81 3.38 1.07 13.23
C SER A 81 2.61 -0.20 12.81
N ALA A 82 1.94 -0.19 11.66
CA ALA A 82 1.26 -1.35 11.10
C ALA A 82 2.22 -2.42 10.57
N PHE A 83 3.48 -2.05 10.32
CA PHE A 83 4.55 -2.95 9.92
C PHE A 83 5.49 -3.31 11.09
N GLY A 84 5.21 -2.81 12.31
CA GLY A 84 6.01 -3.05 13.50
C GLY A 84 7.26 -2.17 13.64
N PHE A 85 7.29 -1.00 12.97
CA PHE A 85 8.29 0.05 13.19
C PHE A 85 7.90 0.99 14.32
#